data_AF-A0A939ISA3-F1
#
_entry.id   AF-A0A939ISA3-F1
#
_cell.length_a   1.000
_cell.length_b   1.000
_cell.length_c   1.000
_cell.angle_alpha   90.00
_cell.angle_beta   90.00
_cell.angle_gamma   90.00
#
_symmetry.space_group_name_H-M   'P 1'
#
loop_
_entity.id
_entity.type
_entity.pdbx_description
1 polymer ?
#
loop_
_entity_poly.entity_id
_entity_poly.type
_entity_poly.pdbx_seq_one_letter_code
_entity_poly.pdbx_strand_id
1 'polypeptide(L)'
;MKKGLLIGGAVAAVALLVTPKLIGLQVSQTLESKIAEFDALPGYSLSLTNLQSGWFTSQAQLAISLDLSASVPAEAVEAPPELSSVVDLSIQHGPVLRSGLGVLGQLAWTVKVAGEGLRDKLNWQDGVPFYQIDGVTSLNGHSRYADSIVAFTGQDEAVEFRFDGMQGQGNWTDGIFSYQATAPELAMLAEAVTLSTTGLSLQMNAEADMATPLSGGLYDSTANLVADSLVIENQQEGQRTELTGLAMHLQSKLDEASDTGNMQLEYKLASVQSEGFTGQDLQLALQFNNLSLDFIKAYQAFSKTALESTDPERYQAELVSFMQNNLLMLLSENPELNIASLSGTVTEGSFKGYLNSKLLDVTSLPQPLNDNRFWLNHLNAESELELDKGVALWLARQQVFSELQQNVPPEEWDEAQMQQVAEQQAPMLLANFVQQGLLMETPSGYKARFNLTDGQAVLNGNPMPLPI
;
A
#
# COMPACT_ATOMS: atom_id res chain seq x y z
N MET A 1 34.24 -36.36 44.71
CA MET A 1 33.30 -36.15 43.58
C MET A 1 31.97 -35.49 43.97
N LYS A 2 31.38 -35.71 45.17
CA LYS A 2 30.08 -35.09 45.56
C LYS A 2 30.10 -33.58 45.90
N LYS A 3 31.24 -33.00 46.31
CA LYS A 3 31.34 -31.57 46.68
C LYS A 3 31.49 -30.62 45.47
N GLY A 4 32.11 -31.08 44.38
CA GLY A 4 32.26 -30.30 43.14
C GLY A 4 30.94 -30.17 42.34
N LEU A 5 30.08 -31.19 42.39
CA LEU A 5 28.74 -31.16 41.78
C LEU A 5 27.76 -30.24 42.55
N LEU A 6 27.90 -30.13 43.87
CA LEU A 6 27.12 -29.20 44.70
C LEU A 6 27.56 -27.74 44.50
N ILE A 7 28.86 -27.48 44.31
CA ILE A 7 29.38 -26.14 44.03
C ILE A 7 29.09 -25.74 42.58
N GLY A 8 29.24 -26.66 41.61
CA GLY A 8 28.84 -26.43 40.21
C GLY A 8 27.33 -26.23 40.06
N GLY A 9 26.51 -27.00 40.79
CA GLY A 9 25.06 -26.84 40.84
C GLY A 9 24.62 -25.55 41.55
N ALA A 10 25.32 -25.12 42.60
CA ALA A 10 25.04 -23.86 43.28
C ALA A 10 25.44 -22.63 42.45
N VAL A 11 26.56 -22.70 41.70
CA VAL A 11 26.97 -21.63 40.77
C VAL A 11 26.07 -21.58 39.55
N ALA A 12 25.63 -22.73 39.01
CA ALA A 12 24.61 -22.78 37.96
C ALA A 12 23.25 -22.27 38.47
N ALA A 13 22.84 -22.62 39.69
CA ALA A 13 21.62 -22.10 40.31
C ALA A 13 21.69 -20.60 40.57
N VAL A 14 22.81 -20.07 41.07
CA VAL A 14 23.01 -18.62 41.24
C VAL A 14 23.08 -17.91 39.89
N ALA A 15 23.70 -18.49 38.88
CA ALA A 15 23.69 -17.96 37.51
C ALA A 15 22.26 -17.93 36.92
N LEU A 16 21.47 -18.99 37.10
CA LEU A 16 20.04 -19.09 36.72
C LEU A 16 19.12 -18.17 37.52
N LEU A 17 19.51 -17.81 38.76
CA LEU A 17 18.78 -16.86 39.60
C LEU A 17 19.10 -15.41 39.22
N VAL A 18 20.35 -15.11 38.84
CA VAL A 18 20.79 -13.74 38.49
C VAL A 18 20.49 -13.38 37.02
N THR A 19 20.49 -14.35 36.10
CA THR A 19 20.18 -14.12 34.66
C THR A 19 18.84 -13.44 34.44
N PRO A 20 17.72 -13.88 35.05
CA PRO A 20 16.42 -13.23 34.90
C PRO A 20 16.46 -11.74 35.26
N LYS A 21 17.15 -11.36 36.34
CA LYS A 21 17.29 -9.95 36.74
C LYS A 21 18.15 -9.13 35.78
N LEU A 22 19.20 -9.72 35.20
CA LEU A 22 20.03 -9.07 34.17
C LEU A 22 19.27 -8.92 32.85
N ILE A 23 18.49 -9.94 32.46
CA ILE A 23 17.60 -9.88 31.29
C ILE A 23 16.52 -8.82 31.53
N GLY A 24 15.93 -8.72 32.73
CA GLY A 24 14.96 -7.68 33.08
C GLY A 24 15.53 -6.25 33.03
N LEU A 25 16.79 -6.05 33.43
CA LEU A 25 17.50 -4.77 33.28
C LEU A 25 17.75 -4.43 31.80
N GLN A 26 18.19 -5.41 31.00
CA GLN A 26 18.36 -5.25 29.56
C GLN A 26 17.03 -4.96 28.87
N VAL A 27 15.96 -5.67 29.23
CA VAL A 27 14.60 -5.45 28.72
C VAL A 27 14.16 -4.01 29.00
N SER A 28 14.41 -3.49 30.20
CA SER A 28 14.04 -2.11 30.54
C SER A 28 14.80 -1.09 29.68
N GLN A 29 16.12 -1.26 29.54
CA GLN A 29 16.97 -0.36 28.72
C GLN A 29 16.65 -0.45 27.22
N THR A 30 16.42 -1.67 26.71
CA THR A 30 16.03 -1.90 25.31
C THR A 30 14.64 -1.33 25.04
N LEU A 31 13.69 -1.48 25.98
CA LEU A 31 12.35 -0.90 25.85
C LEU A 31 12.41 0.63 25.78
N GLU A 32 13.14 1.28 26.70
CA GLU A 32 13.31 2.74 26.68
C GLU A 32 13.97 3.22 25.37
N SER A 33 15.02 2.52 24.91
CA SER A 33 15.69 2.85 23.64
C SER A 33 14.75 2.71 22.44
N LYS A 34 13.93 1.66 22.40
CA LYS A 34 12.98 1.44 21.30
C LYS A 34 11.81 2.41 21.35
N ILE A 35 11.36 2.79 22.54
CA ILE A 35 10.35 3.85 22.69
C ILE A 35 10.90 5.18 22.14
N ALA A 36 12.14 5.53 22.45
CA ALA A 36 12.77 6.75 21.91
C ALA A 36 12.93 6.71 20.38
N GLU A 37 13.23 5.55 19.79
CA GLU A 37 13.25 5.38 18.33
C GLU A 37 11.86 5.55 17.70
N PHE A 38 10.82 5.01 18.35
CA PHE A 38 9.43 5.12 17.89
C PHE A 38 8.83 6.52 18.05
N ASP A 39 9.10 7.21 19.16
CA ASP A 39 8.65 8.58 19.44
C ASP A 39 9.34 9.60 18.51
N ALA A 40 10.47 9.22 17.90
CA ALA A 40 11.10 9.99 16.85
C ALA A 40 10.44 9.81 15.47
N LEU A 41 9.47 8.90 15.32
CA LEU A 41 8.73 8.72 14.07
C LEU A 41 7.68 9.84 13.91
N PRO A 42 7.63 10.52 12.76
CA PRO A 42 6.64 11.55 12.49
C PRO A 42 5.21 11.00 12.56
N GLY A 43 4.31 11.75 13.20
CA GLY A 43 2.90 11.38 13.35
C GLY A 43 2.61 10.38 14.47
N TYR A 44 3.63 9.88 15.17
CA TYR A 44 3.46 8.96 16.29
C TYR A 44 4.07 9.56 17.55
N SER A 45 3.42 9.37 18.70
CA SER A 45 4.07 9.50 20.00
C SER A 45 3.94 8.20 20.77
N LEU A 46 5.03 7.80 21.42
CA LEU A 46 5.05 6.64 22.30
C LEU A 46 5.76 7.02 23.59
N SER A 47 5.09 6.87 24.72
CA SER A 47 5.67 7.18 26.03
C SER A 47 5.42 6.07 27.04
N LEU A 48 6.43 5.83 27.89
CA LEU A 48 6.34 4.89 29.00
C LEU A 48 5.68 5.58 30.19
N THR A 49 4.46 5.16 30.55
CA THR A 49 3.73 5.75 31.69
C THR A 49 4.02 5.01 33.00
N ASN A 50 4.27 3.70 32.92
CA ASN A 50 4.58 2.88 34.07
C ASN A 50 5.47 1.70 33.67
N LEU A 51 6.43 1.33 34.52
CA LEU A 51 7.26 0.14 34.36
C LEU A 51 7.52 -0.51 35.72
N GLN A 52 7.12 -1.77 35.84
CA GLN A 52 7.36 -2.62 36.99
C GLN A 52 8.18 -3.83 36.56
N SER A 53 9.47 -3.83 36.92
CA SER A 53 10.38 -4.94 36.63
C SER A 53 10.57 -5.81 37.87
N GLY A 54 10.11 -7.05 37.77
CA GLY A 54 10.35 -8.14 38.70
C GLY A 54 11.53 -9.03 38.28
N TRP A 55 11.71 -10.14 38.99
CA TRP A 55 12.81 -11.07 38.71
C TRP A 55 12.62 -11.87 37.43
N PHE A 56 11.40 -12.30 37.10
CA PHE A 56 11.09 -13.11 35.91
C PHE A 56 10.06 -12.46 34.99
N THR A 57 9.59 -11.28 35.36
CA THR A 57 8.47 -10.62 34.70
C THR A 57 8.69 -9.12 34.73
N SER A 58 8.37 -8.44 33.63
CA SER A 58 8.27 -7.00 33.56
C SER A 58 6.87 -6.64 33.04
N GLN A 59 6.26 -5.61 33.61
CA GLN A 59 4.99 -5.06 33.17
C GLN A 59 5.20 -3.59 32.86
N ALA A 60 4.77 -3.17 31.67
CA ALA A 60 4.84 -1.79 31.23
C ALA A 60 3.47 -1.32 30.75
N GLN A 61 3.19 -0.04 30.95
CA GLN A 61 2.09 0.66 30.30
C GLN A 61 2.69 1.73 29.40
N LEU A 62 2.25 1.73 28.15
CA LEU A 62 2.67 2.68 27.15
C LEU A 62 1.45 3.51 26.75
N ALA A 63 1.61 4.82 26.65
CA ALA A 63 0.65 5.66 25.96
C ALA A 63 1.13 5.81 24.52
N ILE A 64 0.28 5.41 23.57
CA ILE A 64 0.48 5.64 22.15
C ILE A 64 -0.51 6.72 21.69
N SER A 65 -0.04 7.68 20.91
CA SER A 65 -0.91 8.56 20.15
C SER A 65 -0.50 8.64 18.69
N LEU A 66 -1.50 8.78 17.83
CA LEU A 66 -1.35 8.97 16.39
C LEU A 66 -1.91 10.35 16.05
N ASP A 67 -1.04 11.20 15.53
CA ASP A 67 -1.41 12.51 15.01
C ASP A 67 -1.82 12.36 13.54
N LEU A 68 -3.13 12.43 13.31
CA LEU A 68 -3.72 12.36 11.98
C LEU A 68 -3.85 13.75 11.31
N SER A 69 -3.42 14.83 11.95
CA SER A 69 -3.60 16.20 11.45
C SER A 69 -2.98 16.40 10.06
N ALA A 70 -1.87 15.72 9.78
CA ALA A 70 -1.20 15.72 8.48
C ALA A 70 -1.93 14.93 7.37
N SER A 71 -2.91 14.08 7.72
CA SER A 71 -3.65 13.22 6.77
C SER A 71 -5.01 13.80 6.38
N VAL A 72 -5.36 14.98 6.91
CA VAL A 72 -6.67 15.61 6.69
C VAL A 72 -6.49 16.88 5.85
N PRO A 73 -7.31 17.09 4.80
CA PRO A 73 -7.27 18.33 4.03
C PRO A 73 -7.44 19.54 4.95
N ALA A 74 -6.69 20.63 4.68
CA ALA A 74 -6.74 21.87 5.46
C ALA A 74 -8.14 22.51 5.54
N GLU A 75 -9.06 22.07 4.68
CA GLU A 75 -10.45 22.51 4.56
C GLU A 75 -11.42 21.76 5.49
N ALA A 76 -10.96 20.74 6.22
CA ALA A 76 -11.79 20.05 7.21
C ALA A 76 -12.16 21.00 8.37
N VAL A 77 -13.46 21.10 8.64
CA VAL A 77 -14.04 22.02 9.63
C VAL A 77 -13.60 21.71 11.07
N GLU A 78 -13.21 20.45 11.34
CA GLU A 78 -12.64 20.02 12.61
C GLU A 78 -11.35 19.25 12.37
N ALA A 79 -10.34 19.51 13.21
CA ALA A 79 -9.14 18.69 13.24
C ALA A 79 -9.53 17.25 13.59
N PRO A 80 -8.93 16.23 12.94
CA PRO A 80 -9.18 14.85 13.31
C PRO A 80 -8.87 14.65 14.79
N PRO A 81 -9.66 13.83 15.51
CA PRO A 81 -9.36 13.54 16.90
C PRO A 81 -7.99 12.88 17.00
N GLU A 82 -7.18 13.32 17.96
CA GLU A 82 -5.95 12.61 18.33
C GLU A 82 -6.32 11.21 18.80
N LEU A 83 -5.90 10.19 18.03
CA LEU A 83 -6.17 8.80 18.38
C LEU A 83 -5.15 8.39 19.42
N SER A 84 -5.57 8.31 20.67
CA SER A 84 -4.73 7.86 21.78
C SER A 84 -5.23 6.54 22.36
N SER A 85 -4.30 5.71 22.80
CA SER A 85 -4.62 4.47 23.49
C SER A 85 -3.55 4.11 24.53
N VAL A 86 -3.95 3.28 25.49
CA VAL A 86 -3.03 2.69 26.45
C VAL A 86 -2.75 1.26 26.04
N VAL A 87 -1.47 0.94 25.96
CA VAL A 87 -0.95 -0.37 25.61
C VAL A 87 -0.37 -1.01 26.87
N ASP A 88 -0.93 -2.14 27.28
CA ASP A 88 -0.38 -2.97 28.34
C ASP A 88 0.62 -3.96 27.73
N LEU A 89 1.88 -3.91 28.17
CA LEU A 89 2.95 -4.81 27.76
C LEU A 89 3.35 -5.68 28.95
N SER A 90 3.21 -6.99 28.81
CA SER A 90 3.71 -7.97 29.76
C SER A 90 4.85 -8.75 29.14
N ILE A 91 5.98 -8.84 29.83
CA ILE A 91 7.17 -9.58 29.39
C ILE A 91 7.51 -10.58 30.48
N GLN A 92 7.62 -11.85 30.13
CA GLN A 92 8.24 -12.87 30.94
C GLN A 92 9.66 -13.09 30.42
N HIS A 93 10.62 -13.16 31.34
CA HIS A 93 12.02 -13.38 31.02
C HIS A 93 12.62 -14.44 31.92
N GLY A 94 13.52 -15.25 31.36
CA GLY A 94 14.16 -16.34 32.09
C GLY A 94 15.06 -17.19 31.21
N PRO A 95 15.82 -18.13 31.81
CA PRO A 95 16.77 -18.96 31.08
C PRO A 95 16.11 -19.88 30.05
N VAL A 96 14.91 -20.38 30.36
CA VAL A 96 14.04 -21.15 29.44
C VAL A 96 12.58 -20.92 29.86
N LEU A 97 11.76 -20.40 28.95
CA LEU A 97 10.32 -20.21 29.14
C LEU A 97 9.54 -21.14 28.21
N ARG A 98 8.40 -21.67 28.66
CA ARG A 98 7.38 -22.24 27.76
C ARG A 98 6.39 -21.14 27.41
N SER A 99 6.34 -20.74 26.15
CA SER A 99 5.37 -19.75 25.69
C SER A 99 3.97 -20.37 25.57
N GLY A 100 2.94 -19.52 25.57
CA GLY A 100 1.57 -19.90 25.21
C GLY A 100 1.44 -20.43 23.77
N LEU A 101 2.46 -20.18 22.93
CA LEU A 101 2.60 -20.68 21.56
C LEU A 101 3.31 -22.05 21.48
N GLY A 102 3.65 -22.67 22.61
CA GLY A 102 4.25 -24.02 22.67
C GLY A 102 5.74 -24.09 22.36
N VAL A 103 6.45 -22.96 22.31
CA VAL A 103 7.87 -22.87 21.95
C VAL A 103 8.72 -22.48 23.17
N LEU A 104 10.00 -22.90 23.19
CA LEU A 104 10.96 -22.49 24.21
C LEU A 104 11.65 -21.19 23.81
N GLY A 105 11.62 -20.19 24.70
CA GLY A 105 12.26 -18.88 24.47
C GLY A 105 12.96 -18.30 25.70
N GLN A 106 13.73 -17.23 25.50
CA GLN A 106 14.25 -16.41 26.61
C GLN A 106 13.24 -15.36 27.06
N LEU A 107 12.43 -14.89 26.11
CA LEU A 107 11.41 -13.88 26.33
C LEU A 107 10.08 -14.40 25.79
N ALA A 108 9.03 -14.26 26.58
CA ALA A 108 7.65 -14.35 26.11
C ALA A 108 6.99 -13.01 26.42
N TRP A 109 6.26 -12.45 25.48
CA TRP A 109 5.68 -11.12 25.62
C TRP A 109 4.24 -11.11 25.13
N THR A 110 3.43 -10.28 25.76
CA THR A 110 2.04 -10.05 25.40
C THR A 110 1.78 -8.56 25.39
N VAL A 111 1.24 -8.06 24.29
CA VAL A 111 0.79 -6.67 24.11
C VAL A 111 -0.72 -6.69 24.07
N LYS A 112 -1.38 -5.82 24.83
CA LYS A 112 -2.84 -5.66 24.82
C LYS A 112 -3.20 -4.19 24.69
N VAL A 113 -4.15 -3.92 23.83
CA VAL A 113 -4.82 -2.63 23.73
C VAL A 113 -6.26 -2.85 24.12
N ALA A 114 -6.68 -2.31 25.26
CA ALA A 114 -8.04 -2.47 25.75
C ALA A 114 -9.06 -1.87 24.78
N GLY A 115 -8.73 -0.70 24.20
CA GLY A 115 -9.56 -0.01 23.23
C GLY A 115 -10.73 0.76 23.85
N GLU A 116 -10.73 1.04 25.15
CA GLU A 116 -11.87 1.67 25.86
C GLU A 116 -12.38 2.95 25.20
N GLY A 117 -11.51 3.77 24.61
CA GLY A 117 -11.92 4.97 23.86
C GLY A 117 -12.73 4.71 22.59
N LEU A 118 -12.77 3.47 22.10
CA LEU A 118 -13.57 3.05 20.95
C LEU A 118 -14.96 2.52 21.36
N ARG A 119 -15.19 2.26 22.66
CA ARG A 119 -16.46 1.70 23.18
C ARG A 119 -17.67 2.61 22.92
N ASP A 120 -17.43 3.91 22.72
CA ASP A 120 -18.48 4.89 22.41
C ASP A 120 -19.11 4.68 21.03
N LYS A 121 -18.35 4.09 20.09
CA LYS A 121 -18.79 3.86 18.70
C LYS A 121 -18.85 2.38 18.31
N LEU A 122 -18.02 1.55 18.96
CA LEU A 122 -17.84 0.14 18.65
C LEU A 122 -18.22 -0.72 19.86
N ASN A 123 -18.80 -1.87 19.58
CA ASN A 123 -19.23 -2.86 20.55
C ASN A 123 -18.54 -4.19 20.27
N TRP A 124 -17.90 -4.74 21.29
CA TRP A 124 -17.29 -6.08 21.29
C TRP A 124 -17.40 -6.69 22.69
N GLN A 125 -17.00 -7.95 22.85
CA GLN A 125 -17.13 -8.66 24.12
C GLN A 125 -16.40 -7.95 25.28
N ASP A 126 -17.08 -7.81 26.42
CA ASP A 126 -16.48 -7.26 27.65
C ASP A 126 -15.33 -8.13 28.16
N GLY A 127 -14.27 -7.49 28.65
CA GLY A 127 -13.08 -8.15 29.17
C GLY A 127 -12.16 -8.77 28.11
N VAL A 128 -12.49 -8.62 26.82
CA VAL A 128 -11.61 -8.98 25.70
C VAL A 128 -10.91 -7.69 25.22
N PRO A 129 -9.56 -7.68 25.12
CA PRO A 129 -8.85 -6.54 24.56
C PRO A 129 -9.21 -6.36 23.09
N PHE A 130 -9.32 -5.10 22.65
CA PHE A 130 -9.62 -4.78 21.25
C PHE A 130 -8.54 -5.32 20.29
N TYR A 131 -7.27 -5.17 20.67
CA TYR A 131 -6.12 -5.73 19.96
C TYR A 131 -5.19 -6.45 20.92
N GLN A 132 -4.65 -7.59 20.50
CA GLN A 132 -3.70 -8.38 21.28
C GLN A 132 -2.61 -8.95 20.38
N ILE A 133 -1.37 -8.94 20.87
CA ILE A 133 -0.24 -9.69 20.31
C ILE A 133 0.33 -10.61 21.40
N ASP A 134 0.58 -11.86 21.05
CA ASP A 134 1.37 -12.79 21.86
C ASP A 134 2.62 -13.21 21.10
N GLY A 135 3.79 -13.06 21.71
CA GLY A 135 5.06 -13.37 21.07
C GLY A 135 6.06 -14.08 21.96
N VAL A 136 7.05 -14.67 21.30
CA VAL A 136 8.18 -15.37 21.91
C VAL A 136 9.45 -15.05 21.15
N THR A 137 10.54 -14.82 21.87
CA THR A 137 11.88 -14.62 21.32
C THR A 137 12.83 -15.68 21.87
N SER A 138 13.49 -16.42 20.99
CA SER A 138 14.43 -17.49 21.31
C SER A 138 15.83 -16.98 21.64
N LEU A 139 16.72 -17.90 22.06
CA LEU A 139 18.09 -17.52 22.48
C LEU A 139 18.93 -16.88 21.37
N ASN A 140 18.60 -17.16 20.11
CA ASN A 140 19.29 -16.65 18.92
C ASN A 140 18.62 -15.39 18.34
N GLY A 141 17.67 -14.78 19.07
CA GLY A 141 16.99 -13.55 18.64
C GLY A 141 15.84 -13.76 17.66
N HIS A 142 15.57 -15.00 17.21
CA HIS A 142 14.40 -15.27 16.37
C HIS A 142 13.13 -15.02 17.16
N SER A 143 12.19 -14.33 16.55
CA SER A 143 10.92 -13.99 17.18
C SER A 143 9.77 -14.56 16.39
N ARG A 144 8.73 -15.03 17.08
CA ARG A 144 7.44 -15.40 16.48
C ARG A 144 6.35 -14.77 17.31
N TYR A 145 5.32 -14.25 16.64
CA TYR A 145 4.15 -13.73 17.30
C TYR A 145 2.88 -14.09 16.55
N ALA A 146 1.76 -14.00 17.27
CA ALA A 146 0.42 -14.02 16.71
C ALA A 146 -0.30 -12.78 17.22
N ASP A 147 -1.05 -12.12 16.35
CA ASP A 147 -1.85 -10.96 16.70
C ASP A 147 -3.31 -11.13 16.29
N SER A 148 -4.18 -10.36 16.92
CA SER A 148 -5.61 -10.41 16.63
C SER A 148 -6.29 -9.10 16.93
N ILE A 149 -7.28 -8.77 16.11
CA ILE A 149 -8.28 -7.74 16.38
C ILE A 149 -9.58 -8.47 16.65
N VAL A 150 -10.26 -8.13 17.75
CA VAL A 150 -11.54 -8.74 18.11
C VAL A 150 -12.63 -8.39 17.09
N ALA A 151 -13.59 -9.29 16.89
CA ALA A 151 -14.80 -8.96 16.14
C ALA A 151 -15.56 -7.83 16.86
N PHE A 152 -16.09 -6.88 16.08
CA PHE A 152 -16.86 -5.77 16.61
C PHE A 152 -17.97 -5.36 15.67
N THR A 153 -18.97 -4.69 16.24
CA THR A 153 -20.03 -3.99 15.51
C THR A 153 -20.02 -2.53 15.92
N GLY A 154 -20.28 -1.61 15.00
CA GLY A 154 -20.41 -0.20 15.30
C GLY A 154 -21.68 0.38 14.72
N GLN A 155 -22.16 1.48 15.29
CA GLN A 155 -23.21 2.28 14.69
C GLN A 155 -22.84 3.75 14.85
N ASP A 156 -22.75 4.46 13.72
CA ASP A 156 -22.59 5.91 13.70
C ASP A 156 -23.71 6.49 12.82
N GLU A 157 -24.62 7.24 13.43
CA GLU A 157 -25.85 7.73 12.81
C GLU A 157 -26.64 6.62 12.07
N ALA A 158 -26.67 6.68 10.73
CA ALA A 158 -27.37 5.75 9.84
C ALA A 158 -26.44 4.70 9.21
N VAL A 159 -25.20 4.58 9.68
CA VAL A 159 -24.21 3.63 9.17
C VAL A 159 -23.89 2.59 10.25
N GLU A 160 -24.14 1.31 9.93
CA GLU A 160 -23.70 0.17 10.73
C GLU A 160 -22.38 -0.38 10.19
N PHE A 161 -21.48 -0.75 11.08
CA PHE A 161 -20.20 -1.37 10.76
C PHE A 161 -20.16 -2.77 11.36
N ARG A 162 -19.66 -3.73 10.59
CA ARG A 162 -19.39 -5.10 11.08
C ARG A 162 -18.00 -5.53 10.67
N PHE A 163 -17.26 -6.07 11.63
CA PHE A 163 -15.97 -6.68 11.41
C PHE A 163 -15.88 -8.01 12.15
N ASP A 164 -15.56 -9.08 11.44
CA ASP A 164 -15.52 -10.44 11.99
C ASP A 164 -14.21 -10.77 12.72
N GLY A 165 -13.35 -9.78 12.88
CA GLY A 165 -12.05 -9.89 13.53
C GLY A 165 -10.92 -10.19 12.56
N MET A 166 -9.69 -10.06 13.07
CA MET A 166 -8.46 -10.36 12.36
C MET A 166 -7.65 -11.37 13.14
N GLN A 167 -6.97 -12.27 12.43
CA GLN A 167 -5.92 -13.10 12.99
C GLN A 167 -4.67 -12.96 12.14
N GLY A 168 -3.54 -12.71 12.77
CA GLY A 168 -2.25 -12.64 12.11
C GLY A 168 -1.17 -13.42 12.84
N GLN A 169 -0.12 -13.73 12.09
CA GLN A 169 1.09 -14.38 12.59
C GLN A 169 2.27 -13.75 11.90
N GLY A 170 3.30 -13.44 12.67
CA GLY A 170 4.56 -12.97 12.14
C GLY A 170 5.74 -13.72 12.73
N ASN A 171 6.84 -13.66 12.01
CA ASN A 171 8.13 -14.08 12.50
C ASN A 171 9.23 -13.16 12.02
N TRP A 172 10.32 -13.15 12.79
CA TRP A 172 11.54 -12.46 12.45
C TRP A 172 12.71 -13.42 12.65
N THR A 173 13.38 -13.75 11.56
CA THR A 173 14.43 -14.76 11.50
C THR A 173 15.53 -14.26 10.59
N ASP A 174 16.75 -14.17 11.10
CA ASP A 174 17.95 -13.83 10.31
C ASP A 174 17.81 -12.53 9.48
N GLY A 175 17.19 -11.49 10.04
CA GLY A 175 17.00 -10.20 9.37
C GLY A 175 15.78 -10.13 8.44
N ILE A 176 15.04 -11.23 8.29
CA ILE A 176 13.84 -11.29 7.47
C ILE A 176 12.62 -11.23 8.37
N PHE A 177 11.78 -10.23 8.15
CA PHE A 177 10.45 -10.13 8.70
C PHE A 177 9.46 -10.83 7.76
N SER A 178 8.59 -11.68 8.29
CA SER A 178 7.45 -12.20 7.55
C SER A 178 6.17 -12.11 8.37
N TYR A 179 5.08 -11.79 7.70
CA TYR A 179 3.77 -11.59 8.32
C TYR A 179 2.67 -12.14 7.41
N GLN A 180 1.68 -12.77 8.02
CA GLN A 180 0.45 -13.16 7.36
C GLN A 180 -0.74 -12.81 8.23
N ALA A 181 -1.80 -12.27 7.64
CA ALA A 181 -3.05 -11.99 8.33
C ALA A 181 -4.26 -12.34 7.49
N THR A 182 -5.35 -12.66 8.16
CA THR A 182 -6.65 -12.90 7.54
C THR A 182 -7.74 -12.21 8.34
N ALA A 183 -8.71 -11.59 7.65
CA ALA A 183 -9.94 -11.10 8.21
C ALA A 183 -11.12 -11.65 7.39
N PRO A 184 -12.07 -12.39 7.99
CA PRO A 184 -13.14 -13.05 7.24
C PRO A 184 -14.07 -12.07 6.51
N GLU A 185 -14.49 -11.02 7.20
CA GLU A 185 -15.48 -10.08 6.70
C GLU A 185 -15.30 -8.67 7.28
N LEU A 186 -15.49 -7.68 6.41
CA LEU A 186 -15.75 -6.29 6.76
C LEU A 186 -17.00 -5.83 6.01
N ALA A 187 -17.97 -5.25 6.72
CA ALA A 187 -19.16 -4.66 6.11
C ALA A 187 -19.46 -3.28 6.67
N MET A 188 -19.94 -2.40 5.80
CA MET A 188 -20.47 -1.08 6.11
C MET A 188 -21.87 -1.00 5.49
N LEU A 189 -22.88 -0.83 6.33
CA LEU A 189 -24.29 -0.88 5.95
C LEU A 189 -24.89 0.50 6.19
N ALA A 190 -25.09 1.26 5.11
CA ALA A 190 -25.86 2.51 5.16
C ALA A 190 -27.18 2.34 4.40
N GLU A 191 -28.15 3.22 4.68
CA GLU A 191 -29.47 3.16 4.02
C GLU A 191 -29.39 3.25 2.50
N ALA A 192 -28.48 4.08 1.96
CA ALA A 192 -28.32 4.27 0.53
C ALA A 192 -27.38 3.23 -0.11
N VAL A 193 -26.29 2.88 0.58
CA VAL A 193 -25.22 2.03 0.04
C VAL A 193 -24.74 1.06 1.09
N THR A 194 -24.67 -0.22 0.72
CA THR A 194 -24.00 -1.26 1.51
C THR A 194 -22.72 -1.69 0.82
N LEU A 195 -21.63 -1.76 1.57
CA LEU A 195 -20.35 -2.27 1.13
C LEU A 195 -19.99 -3.49 1.97
N SER A 196 -19.63 -4.61 1.34
CA SER A 196 -19.17 -5.81 2.05
C SER A 196 -17.97 -6.43 1.34
N THR A 197 -16.97 -6.81 2.12
CA THR A 197 -15.73 -7.42 1.65
C THR A 197 -15.49 -8.70 2.41
N THR A 198 -15.17 -9.79 1.70
CA THR A 198 -14.88 -11.09 2.31
C THR A 198 -13.50 -11.60 1.96
N GLY A 199 -12.97 -12.49 2.80
CA GLY A 199 -11.72 -13.21 2.51
C GLY A 199 -10.51 -12.29 2.42
N LEU A 200 -10.43 -11.26 3.27
CA LEU A 200 -9.28 -10.38 3.31
C LEU A 200 -8.06 -11.18 3.80
N SER A 201 -6.96 -11.11 3.05
CA SER A 201 -5.68 -11.64 3.50
C SER A 201 -4.51 -10.76 3.08
N LEU A 202 -3.50 -10.73 3.95
CA LEU A 202 -2.23 -10.07 3.73
C LEU A 202 -1.11 -11.09 3.94
N GLN A 203 -0.14 -11.12 3.04
CA GLN A 203 1.13 -11.82 3.25
C GLN A 203 2.26 -10.86 2.92
N MET A 204 3.28 -10.79 3.76
CA MET A 204 4.41 -9.89 3.57
C MET A 204 5.71 -10.57 3.97
N ASN A 205 6.77 -10.33 3.21
CA ASN A 205 8.14 -10.63 3.58
C ASN A 205 8.99 -9.37 3.32
N ALA A 206 9.88 -9.03 4.24
CA ALA A 206 10.78 -7.90 4.12
C ALA A 206 12.16 -8.24 4.69
N GLU A 207 13.22 -7.94 3.97
CA GLU A 207 14.59 -7.95 4.48
C GLU A 207 14.86 -6.61 5.18
N ALA A 208 14.31 -6.50 6.38
CA ALA A 208 14.31 -5.27 7.15
C ALA A 208 14.21 -5.58 8.65
N ASP A 209 14.73 -4.67 9.48
CA ASP A 209 14.40 -4.71 10.91
C ASP A 209 12.96 -4.23 11.16
N MET A 210 12.45 -4.41 12.38
CA MET A 210 11.06 -4.04 12.71
C MET A 210 10.78 -2.54 12.62
N ALA A 211 11.80 -1.67 12.70
CA ALA A 211 11.61 -0.22 12.68
C ALA A 211 11.59 0.33 11.24
N THR A 212 12.32 -0.33 10.33
CA THR A 212 12.52 0.11 8.95
C THR A 212 11.20 0.26 8.17
N PRO A 213 10.24 -0.69 8.19
CA PRO A 213 8.93 -0.50 7.56
C PRO A 213 8.15 0.71 8.09
N LEU A 214 8.33 1.05 9.37
CA LEU A 214 7.62 2.14 10.04
C LEU A 214 8.24 3.51 9.75
N SER A 215 9.55 3.55 9.50
CA SER A 215 10.23 4.75 9.01
C SER A 215 9.96 5.06 7.53
N GLY A 216 9.35 4.11 6.81
CA GLY A 216 9.16 4.14 5.37
C GLY A 216 10.47 3.94 4.59
N GLY A 217 10.37 3.95 3.26
CA GLY A 217 11.51 3.86 2.35
C GLY A 217 11.44 2.63 1.46
N LEU A 218 12.52 2.38 0.73
CA LEU A 218 12.63 1.22 -0.15
C LEU A 218 13.59 0.20 0.47
N TYR A 219 13.18 -1.06 0.51
CA TYR A 219 13.92 -2.21 1.01
C TYR A 219 13.48 -3.45 0.25
N ASP A 220 14.23 -4.56 0.33
CA ASP A 220 13.82 -5.79 -0.32
C ASP A 220 12.55 -6.33 0.34
N SER A 221 11.45 -6.37 -0.42
CA SER A 221 10.16 -6.78 0.13
C SER A 221 9.23 -7.38 -0.91
N THR A 222 8.30 -8.19 -0.43
CA THR A 222 7.15 -8.68 -1.17
C THR A 222 5.91 -8.56 -0.30
N ALA A 223 4.80 -8.09 -0.85
CA ALA A 223 3.51 -8.09 -0.19
C ALA A 223 2.43 -8.58 -1.15
N ASN A 224 1.51 -9.40 -0.65
CA ASN A 224 0.31 -9.86 -1.35
C ASN A 224 -0.90 -9.47 -0.50
N LEU A 225 -1.75 -8.60 -1.03
CA LEU A 225 -3.05 -8.29 -0.47
C LEU A 225 -4.12 -8.93 -1.35
N VAL A 226 -5.06 -9.67 -0.74
CA VAL A 226 -6.14 -10.35 -1.45
C VAL A 226 -7.47 -10.07 -0.76
N ALA A 227 -8.54 -9.91 -1.54
CA ALA A 227 -9.91 -10.00 -1.10
C ALA A 227 -10.68 -10.95 -2.03
N ASP A 228 -11.36 -11.93 -1.46
CA ASP A 228 -12.13 -12.91 -2.23
C ASP A 228 -13.29 -12.24 -2.96
N SER A 229 -13.98 -11.31 -2.30
CA SER A 229 -15.06 -10.53 -2.90
C SER A 229 -15.18 -9.13 -2.30
N LEU A 230 -15.62 -8.17 -3.12
CA LEU A 230 -16.14 -6.87 -2.71
C LEU A 230 -17.49 -6.66 -3.39
N VAL A 231 -18.54 -6.46 -2.60
CA VAL A 231 -19.90 -6.22 -3.07
C VAL A 231 -20.32 -4.81 -2.64
N ILE A 232 -20.79 -4.03 -3.61
CA ILE A 232 -21.36 -2.70 -3.42
C ILE A 232 -22.81 -2.77 -3.89
N GLU A 233 -23.75 -2.50 -3.01
CA GLU A 233 -25.18 -2.46 -3.34
C GLU A 233 -25.72 -1.04 -3.08
N ASN A 234 -26.18 -0.38 -4.14
CA ASN A 234 -26.96 0.84 -4.03
C ASN A 234 -28.43 0.46 -3.85
N GLN A 235 -28.92 0.61 -2.62
CA GLN A 235 -30.27 0.22 -2.23
C GLN A 235 -31.34 1.12 -2.84
N GLN A 236 -30.99 2.37 -3.21
CA GLN A 236 -31.94 3.32 -3.82
C GLN A 236 -32.19 3.02 -5.30
N GLU A 237 -31.14 2.66 -6.02
CA GLU A 237 -31.20 2.37 -7.47
C GLU A 237 -31.38 0.89 -7.77
N GLY A 238 -31.26 0.01 -6.76
CA GLY A 238 -31.31 -1.44 -6.93
C GLY A 238 -30.11 -2.00 -7.68
N GLN A 239 -29.00 -1.24 -7.72
CA GLN A 239 -27.78 -1.61 -8.43
C GLN A 239 -26.85 -2.41 -7.53
N ARG A 240 -26.27 -3.48 -8.08
CA ARG A 240 -25.30 -4.33 -7.39
C ARG A 240 -24.05 -4.47 -8.25
N THR A 241 -22.91 -4.10 -7.69
CA THR A 241 -21.59 -4.35 -8.27
C THR A 241 -20.86 -5.37 -7.41
N GLU A 242 -20.38 -6.43 -8.04
CA GLU A 242 -19.60 -7.49 -7.40
C GLU A 242 -18.25 -7.62 -8.07
N LEU A 243 -17.19 -7.48 -7.29
CA LEU A 243 -15.81 -7.72 -7.67
C LEU A 243 -15.35 -9.01 -6.99
N THR A 244 -14.71 -9.91 -7.72
CA THR A 244 -14.26 -11.22 -7.21
C THR A 244 -12.79 -11.42 -7.50
N GLY A 245 -12.07 -12.00 -6.53
CA GLY A 245 -10.65 -12.32 -6.66
C GLY A 245 -9.79 -11.09 -6.86
N LEU A 246 -9.95 -10.08 -6.00
CA LEU A 246 -9.11 -8.90 -5.99
C LEU A 246 -7.75 -9.30 -5.41
N ALA A 247 -6.67 -9.02 -6.14
CA ALA A 247 -5.32 -9.24 -5.65
C ALA A 247 -4.41 -8.08 -6.03
N MET A 248 -3.55 -7.69 -5.09
CA MET A 248 -2.50 -6.71 -5.26
C MET A 248 -1.19 -7.33 -4.81
N HIS A 249 -0.23 -7.44 -5.72
CA HIS A 249 1.13 -7.86 -5.44
C HIS A 249 2.05 -6.65 -5.51
N LEU A 250 2.83 -6.43 -4.45
CA LEU A 250 3.88 -5.43 -4.37
C LEU A 250 5.20 -6.15 -4.22
N GLN A 251 6.20 -5.70 -4.95
CA GLN A 251 7.57 -6.12 -4.77
C GLN A 251 8.50 -4.92 -4.84
N SER A 252 9.48 -4.88 -3.96
CA SER A 252 10.59 -3.92 -4.02
C SER A 252 11.91 -4.66 -3.95
N LYS A 253 12.90 -4.14 -4.68
CA LYS A 253 14.25 -4.69 -4.70
C LYS A 253 15.29 -3.59 -4.84
N LEU A 254 16.29 -3.60 -3.97
CA LEU A 254 17.43 -2.71 -4.00
C LEU A 254 18.51 -3.24 -4.95
N ASP A 255 19.22 -2.33 -5.59
CA ASP A 255 20.46 -2.59 -6.31
C ASP A 255 21.59 -1.80 -5.65
N GLU A 256 22.37 -2.49 -4.81
CA GLU A 256 23.50 -1.89 -4.09
C GLU A 256 24.62 -1.41 -5.03
N ALA A 257 24.72 -1.94 -6.25
CA ALA A 257 25.80 -1.59 -7.17
C ALA A 257 25.56 -0.22 -7.84
N SER A 258 24.30 0.10 -8.11
CA SER A 258 23.88 1.38 -8.69
C SER A 258 23.30 2.37 -7.68
N ASP A 259 23.14 1.99 -6.41
CA ASP A 259 22.44 2.79 -5.39
C ASP A 259 21.03 3.21 -5.85
N THR A 260 20.35 2.26 -6.49
CA THR A 260 18.97 2.42 -6.98
C THR A 260 18.07 1.33 -6.41
N GLY A 261 16.76 1.44 -6.65
CA GLY A 261 15.85 0.34 -6.42
C GLY A 261 14.74 0.27 -7.45
N ASN A 262 14.07 -0.88 -7.44
CA ASN A 262 13.01 -1.24 -8.36
C ASN A 262 11.75 -1.54 -7.56
N MET A 263 10.60 -1.16 -8.10
CA MET A 263 9.28 -1.47 -7.56
C MET A 263 8.40 -2.10 -8.63
N GLN A 264 7.65 -3.11 -8.24
CA GLN A 264 6.64 -3.74 -9.07
C GLN A 264 5.30 -3.72 -8.32
N LEU A 265 4.25 -3.38 -9.05
CA LEU A 265 2.90 -3.29 -8.53
C LEU A 265 1.96 -3.97 -9.52
N GLU A 266 1.37 -5.07 -9.11
CA GLU A 266 0.47 -5.87 -9.94
C GLU A 266 -0.91 -5.94 -9.30
N TYR A 267 -1.91 -5.43 -10.04
CA TYR A 267 -3.32 -5.55 -9.71
C TYR A 267 -3.95 -6.63 -10.58
N LYS A 268 -4.73 -7.51 -9.94
CA LYS A 268 -5.53 -8.54 -10.59
C LYS A 268 -6.97 -8.50 -10.08
N LEU A 269 -7.90 -8.74 -10.97
CA LEU A 269 -9.30 -8.93 -10.66
C LEU A 269 -9.82 -10.10 -11.50
N ALA A 270 -10.25 -11.16 -10.83
CA ALA A 270 -10.77 -12.35 -11.52
C ALA A 270 -12.05 -12.04 -12.28
N SER A 271 -12.99 -11.31 -11.67
CA SER A 271 -14.17 -10.82 -12.35
C SER A 271 -14.78 -9.59 -11.73
N VAL A 272 -15.49 -8.82 -12.54
CA VAL A 272 -16.40 -7.75 -12.12
C VAL A 272 -17.72 -7.91 -12.82
N GLN A 273 -18.80 -7.82 -12.05
CA GLN A 273 -20.17 -7.86 -12.51
C GLN A 273 -20.88 -6.62 -11.99
N SER A 274 -21.31 -5.74 -12.89
CA SER A 274 -22.14 -4.57 -12.58
C SER A 274 -23.29 -4.48 -13.59
N GLU A 275 -24.18 -3.52 -13.40
CA GLU A 275 -25.18 -3.20 -14.42
C GLU A 275 -24.47 -2.60 -15.65
N GLY A 276 -24.68 -3.20 -16.82
CA GLY A 276 -24.09 -2.72 -18.08
C GLY A 276 -22.60 -3.01 -18.27
N PHE A 277 -21.92 -3.63 -17.31
CA PHE A 277 -20.49 -3.97 -17.43
C PHE A 277 -20.16 -5.33 -16.83
N THR A 278 -19.48 -6.16 -17.62
CA THR A 278 -18.89 -7.42 -17.15
C THR A 278 -17.44 -7.49 -17.59
N GLY A 279 -16.57 -7.93 -16.68
CA GLY A 279 -15.14 -8.08 -16.91
C GLY A 279 -14.60 -9.36 -16.28
N GLN A 280 -13.60 -9.95 -16.91
CA GLN A 280 -12.91 -11.17 -16.46
C GLN A 280 -11.41 -11.04 -16.69
N ASP A 281 -10.63 -11.66 -15.80
CA ASP A 281 -9.17 -11.74 -15.87
C ASP A 281 -8.50 -10.37 -16.12
N LEU A 282 -8.98 -9.32 -15.43
CA LEU A 282 -8.41 -7.98 -15.56
C LEU A 282 -7.07 -7.92 -14.82
N GLN A 283 -6.05 -7.39 -15.48
CA GLN A 283 -4.70 -7.27 -14.93
C GLN A 283 -4.06 -5.94 -15.33
N LEU A 284 -3.41 -5.29 -14.36
CA LEU A 284 -2.52 -4.16 -14.55
C LEU A 284 -1.22 -4.41 -13.78
N ALA A 285 -0.10 -4.53 -14.48
CA ALA A 285 1.22 -4.66 -13.89
C ALA A 285 2.06 -3.42 -14.23
N LEU A 286 2.49 -2.70 -13.20
CA LEU A 286 3.34 -1.52 -13.26
C LEU A 286 4.73 -1.87 -12.75
N GLN A 287 5.75 -1.30 -13.36
CA GLN A 287 7.14 -1.40 -12.90
C GLN A 287 7.78 -0.02 -12.91
N PHE A 288 8.49 0.28 -11.83
CA PHE A 288 9.31 1.48 -11.66
C PHE A 288 10.73 1.01 -11.42
N ASN A 289 11.64 1.26 -12.36
CA ASN A 289 13.03 0.80 -12.24
C ASN A 289 14.00 1.97 -12.13
N ASN A 290 15.18 1.69 -11.58
CA ASN A 290 16.26 2.64 -11.38
C ASN A 290 15.83 3.88 -10.57
N LEU A 291 15.04 3.67 -9.52
CA LEU A 291 14.68 4.74 -8.60
C LEU A 291 15.89 5.09 -7.74
N SER A 292 16.35 6.33 -7.80
CA SER A 292 17.47 6.80 -6.96
C SER A 292 17.12 6.66 -5.46
N LEU A 293 17.94 5.91 -4.72
CA LEU A 293 17.76 5.77 -3.27
C LEU A 293 18.00 7.08 -2.53
N ASP A 294 18.92 7.92 -3.02
CA ASP A 294 19.14 9.25 -2.47
C ASP A 294 17.94 10.17 -2.70
N PHE A 295 17.27 10.09 -3.85
CA PHE A 295 16.05 10.84 -4.08
C PHE A 295 14.94 10.40 -3.14
N ILE A 296 14.78 9.10 -2.91
CA ILE A 296 13.79 8.55 -1.97
C ILE A 296 14.08 9.05 -0.55
N LYS A 297 15.33 9.01 -0.09
CA LYS A 297 15.73 9.55 1.22
C LYS A 297 15.42 11.05 1.33
N ALA A 298 15.71 11.82 0.28
CA ALA A 298 15.42 13.25 0.23
C ALA A 298 13.90 13.53 0.26
N TYR A 299 13.11 12.75 -0.48
CA TYR A 299 11.65 12.83 -0.48
C TYR A 299 11.05 12.49 0.88
N GLN A 300 11.58 11.47 1.56
CA GLN A 300 11.16 11.14 2.93
C GLN A 300 11.45 12.30 3.88
N ALA A 301 12.65 12.88 3.83
CA ALA A 301 13.00 14.04 4.66
C ALA A 301 12.09 15.25 4.38
N PHE A 302 11.81 15.54 3.11
CA PHE A 302 10.87 16.57 2.68
C PHE A 302 9.45 16.30 3.20
N SER A 303 8.96 15.08 3.03
CA SER A 303 7.61 14.68 3.46
C SER A 303 7.44 14.88 4.97
N LYS A 304 8.45 14.54 5.78
CA LYS A 304 8.43 14.76 7.22
C LYS A 304 8.22 16.23 7.59
N THR A 305 8.93 17.15 6.92
CA THR A 305 8.85 18.58 7.21
C THR A 305 7.63 19.25 6.57
N ALA A 306 7.23 18.80 5.38
CA ALA A 306 6.14 19.39 4.61
C ALA A 306 4.77 19.02 5.17
N LEU A 307 4.63 17.81 5.73
CA LEU A 307 3.41 17.36 6.43
C LEU A 307 3.13 18.13 7.72
N GLU A 308 4.09 18.86 8.28
CA GLU A 308 3.88 19.77 9.42
C GLU A 308 3.26 21.11 8.99
N SER A 309 3.21 21.41 7.68
CA SER A 309 2.65 22.67 7.17
C SER A 309 1.17 22.52 6.83
N THR A 310 0.32 23.30 7.51
CA THR A 310 -1.11 23.40 7.19
C THR A 310 -1.45 24.47 6.13
N ASP A 311 -0.42 25.11 5.56
CA ASP A 311 -0.56 26.18 4.55
C ASP A 311 -0.34 25.61 3.13
N PRO A 312 -1.39 25.52 2.30
CA PRO A 312 -1.30 24.97 0.95
C PRO A 312 -0.36 25.75 0.02
N GLU A 313 -0.27 27.08 0.15
CA GLU A 313 0.62 27.88 -0.71
C GLU A 313 2.09 27.63 -0.35
N ARG A 314 2.38 27.53 0.95
CA ARG A 314 3.70 27.18 1.44
C ARG A 314 4.10 25.76 1.03
N TYR A 315 3.21 24.78 1.18
CA TYR A 315 3.46 23.41 0.75
C TYR A 315 3.81 23.35 -0.75
N GLN A 316 3.05 24.05 -1.59
CA GLN A 316 3.33 24.12 -3.03
C GLN A 316 4.70 24.75 -3.33
N ALA A 317 5.05 25.84 -2.65
CA ALA A 317 6.36 26.48 -2.83
C ALA A 317 7.52 25.56 -2.39
N GLU A 318 7.35 24.85 -1.27
CA GLU A 318 8.34 23.89 -0.77
C GLU A 318 8.45 22.67 -1.69
N LEU A 319 7.34 22.17 -2.24
CA LEU A 319 7.33 21.08 -3.23
C LEU A 319 8.07 21.49 -4.52
N VAL A 320 7.81 22.70 -5.03
CA VAL A 320 8.51 23.23 -6.21
C VAL A 320 10.02 23.34 -5.92
N SER A 321 10.40 23.86 -4.75
CA SER A 321 11.80 23.95 -4.33
C SER A 321 12.44 22.57 -4.21
N PHE A 322 11.75 21.61 -3.61
CA PHE A 322 12.19 20.23 -3.50
C PHE A 322 12.45 19.62 -4.89
N MET A 323 11.49 19.75 -5.81
CA MET A 323 11.64 19.25 -7.18
C MET A 323 12.81 19.92 -7.91
N GLN A 324 12.95 21.25 -7.81
CA GLN A 324 14.06 21.96 -8.44
C GLN A 324 15.44 21.49 -7.95
N ASN A 325 15.55 21.18 -6.65
CA ASN A 325 16.81 20.80 -6.03
C ASN A 325 17.14 19.31 -6.15
N ASN A 326 16.13 18.44 -6.28
CA ASN A 326 16.32 16.99 -6.18
C ASN A 326 15.93 16.22 -7.44
N LEU A 327 15.15 16.80 -8.38
CA LEU A 327 14.67 16.06 -9.55
C LEU A 327 15.83 15.47 -10.39
N LEU A 328 16.92 16.22 -10.57
CA LEU A 328 18.06 15.72 -11.36
C LEU A 328 18.64 14.43 -10.80
N MET A 329 18.64 14.25 -9.48
CA MET A 329 19.13 13.05 -8.79
C MET A 329 18.30 11.81 -9.13
N LEU A 330 16.99 11.98 -9.36
CA LEU A 330 16.15 10.88 -9.84
C LEU A 330 16.40 10.60 -11.32
N LEU A 331 16.46 11.66 -12.13
CA LEU A 331 16.52 11.51 -13.59
C LEU A 331 17.88 11.04 -14.11
N SER A 332 18.97 11.33 -13.38
CA SER A 332 20.33 10.88 -13.73
C SER A 332 20.49 9.36 -13.69
N GLU A 333 19.63 8.67 -12.94
CA GLU A 333 19.65 7.21 -12.81
C GLU A 333 18.91 6.49 -13.95
N ASN A 334 18.49 7.23 -14.99
CA ASN A 334 17.74 6.69 -16.13
C ASN A 334 16.48 5.91 -15.69
N PRO A 335 15.57 6.56 -14.96
CA PRO A 335 14.40 5.91 -14.38
C PRO A 335 13.49 5.36 -15.47
N GLU A 336 12.83 4.26 -15.15
CA GLU A 336 11.88 3.60 -16.03
C GLU A 336 10.49 3.58 -15.39
N LEU A 337 9.47 3.80 -16.23
CA LEU A 337 8.06 3.62 -15.87
C LEU A 337 7.42 2.74 -16.92
N ASN A 338 7.07 1.53 -16.54
CA ASN A 338 6.56 0.52 -17.46
C ASN A 338 5.17 0.05 -17.04
N ILE A 339 4.28 -0.10 -18.01
CA ILE A 339 3.09 -0.94 -17.92
C ILE A 339 3.49 -2.29 -18.50
N ALA A 340 3.97 -3.20 -17.66
CA ALA A 340 4.44 -4.52 -18.08
C ALA A 340 3.30 -5.40 -18.62
N SER A 341 2.08 -5.19 -18.13
CA SER A 341 0.87 -5.82 -18.64
C SER A 341 -0.35 -4.95 -18.35
N LEU A 342 -1.18 -4.72 -19.36
CA LEU A 342 -2.55 -4.24 -19.23
C LEU A 342 -3.40 -5.22 -20.02
N SER A 343 -4.27 -6.00 -19.39
CA SER A 343 -5.08 -6.98 -20.13
C SER A 343 -6.39 -7.30 -19.43
N GLY A 344 -7.31 -7.88 -20.19
CA GLY A 344 -8.59 -8.33 -19.67
C GLY A 344 -9.57 -8.72 -20.76
N THR A 345 -10.70 -9.29 -20.35
CA THR A 345 -11.85 -9.55 -21.21
C THR A 345 -13.07 -8.84 -20.67
N VAL A 346 -13.77 -8.10 -21.52
CA VAL A 346 -15.06 -7.48 -21.22
C VAL A 346 -16.14 -8.10 -22.12
N THR A 347 -17.40 -7.71 -21.92
CA THR A 347 -18.53 -8.18 -22.73
C THR A 347 -18.27 -8.08 -24.23
N GLU A 348 -17.57 -7.03 -24.67
CA GLU A 348 -17.29 -6.72 -26.07
C GLU A 348 -16.03 -7.38 -26.65
N GLY A 349 -15.27 -8.13 -25.84
CA GLY A 349 -14.09 -8.87 -26.26
C GLY A 349 -12.87 -8.65 -25.36
N SER A 350 -11.70 -9.05 -25.84
CA SER A 350 -10.45 -8.95 -25.08
C SER A 350 -9.60 -7.74 -25.49
N PHE A 351 -8.78 -7.29 -24.56
CA PHE A 351 -7.73 -6.31 -24.80
C PHE A 351 -6.43 -6.74 -24.12
N LYS A 352 -5.31 -6.31 -24.70
CA LYS A 352 -4.00 -6.42 -24.05
C LYS A 352 -3.06 -5.32 -24.54
N GLY A 353 -2.13 -4.92 -23.71
CA GLY A 353 -1.10 -3.95 -24.08
C GLY A 353 0.04 -3.88 -23.08
N TYR A 354 1.07 -3.14 -23.47
CA TYR A 354 2.20 -2.79 -22.64
C TYR A 354 2.72 -1.40 -23.01
N LEU A 355 3.48 -0.81 -22.09
CA LEU A 355 4.29 0.39 -22.29
C LEU A 355 5.62 0.14 -21.59
N ASN A 356 6.72 0.31 -22.31
CA ASN A 356 8.04 0.43 -21.73
C ASN A 356 8.51 1.87 -21.94
N SER A 357 8.97 2.55 -20.90
CA SER A 357 9.50 3.89 -21.02
C SER A 357 10.72 4.08 -20.13
N LYS A 358 11.69 4.84 -20.65
CA LYS A 358 12.97 5.08 -20.01
C LYS A 358 13.46 6.47 -20.35
N LEU A 359 13.86 7.22 -19.33
CA LEU A 359 14.65 8.44 -19.55
C LEU A 359 16.12 8.07 -19.69
N LEU A 360 16.83 8.71 -20.60
CA LEU A 360 18.23 8.45 -20.91
C LEU A 360 19.04 9.73 -20.81
N ASP A 361 20.25 9.64 -20.25
CA ASP A 361 21.31 10.65 -20.35
C ASP A 361 20.91 12.05 -19.86
N VAL A 362 19.98 12.15 -18.91
CA VAL A 362 19.58 13.42 -18.29
C VAL A 362 20.68 13.89 -17.33
N THR A 363 21.56 14.75 -17.81
CA THR A 363 22.69 15.29 -17.03
C THR A 363 22.45 16.71 -16.50
N SER A 364 21.40 17.37 -16.97
CA SER A 364 20.97 18.69 -16.51
C SER A 364 19.48 18.89 -16.76
N LEU A 365 18.82 19.71 -15.95
CA LEU A 365 17.41 20.05 -16.14
C LEU A 365 17.24 21.20 -17.16
N PRO A 366 16.21 21.17 -18.02
CA PRO A 366 15.93 22.25 -18.93
C PRO A 366 15.41 23.48 -18.18
N GLN A 367 15.59 24.66 -18.79
CA GLN A 367 15.05 25.92 -18.29
C GLN A 367 14.26 26.58 -19.44
N PRO A 368 12.92 26.57 -19.40
CA PRO A 368 12.05 26.05 -18.33
C PRO A 368 11.92 24.51 -18.28
N LEU A 369 11.42 23.98 -17.16
CA LEU A 369 11.21 22.53 -16.98
C LEU A 369 10.22 21.91 -17.97
N ASN A 370 9.38 22.70 -18.63
CA ASN A 370 8.40 22.24 -19.62
C ASN A 370 8.91 22.31 -21.07
N ASP A 371 10.24 22.24 -21.29
CA ASP A 371 10.79 22.12 -22.64
C ASP A 371 10.48 20.74 -23.24
N ASN A 372 9.41 20.66 -24.03
CA ASN A 372 8.96 19.41 -24.67
C ASN A 372 10.06 18.75 -25.51
N ARG A 373 10.84 19.55 -26.23
CA ARG A 373 11.91 19.03 -27.10
C ARG A 373 13.02 18.40 -26.29
N PHE A 374 13.37 18.97 -25.14
CA PHE A 374 14.30 18.32 -24.20
C PHE A 374 13.78 16.93 -23.82
N TRP A 375 12.55 16.85 -23.30
CA TRP A 375 12.00 15.57 -22.83
C TRP A 375 11.86 14.53 -23.93
N LEU A 376 11.41 14.92 -25.12
CA LEU A 376 11.28 14.01 -26.26
C LEU A 376 12.63 13.44 -26.72
N ASN A 377 13.73 14.18 -26.56
CA ASN A 377 15.07 13.69 -26.89
C ASN A 377 15.65 12.75 -25.82
N HIS A 378 15.20 12.87 -24.58
CA HIS A 378 15.67 12.05 -23.46
C HIS A 378 14.74 10.86 -23.17
N LEU A 379 13.54 10.83 -23.74
CA LEU A 379 12.57 9.74 -23.56
C LEU A 379 12.71 8.70 -24.66
N ASN A 380 13.01 7.47 -24.26
CA ASN A 380 12.76 6.30 -25.08
C ASN A 380 11.47 5.62 -24.59
N ALA A 381 10.57 5.33 -25.51
CA ALA A 381 9.32 4.67 -25.19
C ALA A 381 8.88 3.70 -26.28
N GLU A 382 8.37 2.54 -25.89
CA GLU A 382 7.77 1.57 -26.77
C GLU A 382 6.44 1.12 -26.18
N SER A 383 5.36 1.14 -26.96
CA SER A 383 4.08 0.61 -26.52
C SER A 383 3.36 -0.15 -27.62
N GLU A 384 2.52 -1.07 -27.17
CA GLU A 384 1.61 -1.81 -28.03
C GLU A 384 0.27 -1.98 -27.32
N LEU A 385 -0.81 -1.81 -28.08
CA LEU A 385 -2.16 -2.07 -27.64
C LEU A 385 -2.88 -2.88 -28.71
N GLU A 386 -3.49 -4.00 -28.31
CA GLU A 386 -4.34 -4.84 -29.13
C GLU A 386 -5.74 -4.88 -28.51
N LEU A 387 -6.76 -4.60 -29.34
CA LEU A 387 -8.17 -4.55 -28.94
C LEU A 387 -8.98 -5.40 -29.91
N ASP A 388 -9.89 -6.23 -29.41
CA ASP A 388 -10.92 -6.80 -30.27
C ASP A 388 -11.84 -5.71 -30.83
N LYS A 389 -12.48 -5.97 -31.98
CA LYS A 389 -13.33 -4.96 -32.66
C LYS A 389 -14.43 -4.40 -31.77
N GLY A 390 -15.06 -5.25 -30.97
CA GLY A 390 -16.11 -4.84 -30.05
C GLY A 390 -15.58 -3.90 -28.97
N VAL A 391 -14.44 -4.22 -28.36
CA VAL A 391 -13.79 -3.37 -27.34
C VAL A 391 -13.40 -2.01 -27.91
N ALA A 392 -12.78 -1.98 -29.10
CA ALA A 392 -12.42 -0.72 -29.74
C ALA A 392 -13.65 0.15 -30.04
N LEU A 393 -14.76 -0.47 -30.48
CA LEU A 393 -16.02 0.24 -30.72
C LEU A 393 -16.65 0.74 -29.42
N TRP A 394 -16.62 -0.05 -28.35
CA TRP A 394 -17.09 0.34 -27.04
C TRP A 394 -16.31 1.54 -26.49
N LEU A 395 -14.97 1.49 -26.52
CA LEU A 395 -14.12 2.62 -26.12
C LEU A 395 -14.38 3.88 -26.96
N ALA A 396 -14.53 3.73 -28.28
CA ALA A 396 -14.85 4.85 -29.16
C ALA A 396 -16.22 5.48 -28.85
N ARG A 397 -17.23 4.68 -28.48
CA ARG A 397 -18.53 5.20 -28.02
C ARG A 397 -18.37 5.99 -26.73
N GLN A 398 -17.63 5.47 -25.76
CA GLN A 398 -17.38 6.16 -24.49
C GLN A 398 -16.67 7.50 -24.69
N GLN A 399 -15.68 7.56 -25.59
CA GLN A 399 -15.00 8.81 -25.94
C GLN A 399 -15.97 9.84 -26.54
N VAL A 400 -16.76 9.47 -27.56
CA VAL A 400 -17.72 10.40 -28.18
C VAL A 400 -18.77 10.84 -27.16
N PHE A 401 -19.28 9.91 -26.36
CA PHE A 401 -20.26 10.20 -25.32
C PHE A 401 -19.72 11.20 -24.29
N SER A 402 -18.49 11.01 -23.82
CA SER A 402 -17.80 11.95 -22.91
C SER A 402 -17.63 13.34 -23.54
N GLU A 403 -17.24 13.41 -24.82
CA GLU A 403 -17.16 14.68 -25.55
C GLU A 403 -18.52 15.38 -25.68
N LEU A 404 -19.60 14.63 -25.89
CA LEU A 404 -20.96 15.19 -25.93
C LEU A 404 -21.39 15.72 -24.56
N GLN A 405 -21.16 14.98 -23.48
CA GLN A 405 -21.48 15.43 -22.12
C GLN A 405 -20.76 16.73 -21.74
N GLN A 406 -19.54 16.94 -22.23
CA GLN A 406 -18.76 18.14 -21.96
C GLN A 406 -19.20 19.36 -22.79
N ASN A 407 -19.71 19.14 -24.00
CA ASN A 407 -19.98 20.22 -24.97
C ASN A 407 -21.48 20.50 -25.20
N VAL A 408 -22.37 19.58 -24.83
CA VAL A 408 -23.82 19.71 -25.01
C VAL A 408 -24.48 19.84 -23.65
N PRO A 409 -25.21 20.94 -23.38
CA PRO A 409 -25.94 21.10 -22.12
C PRO A 409 -26.97 19.98 -21.93
N PRO A 410 -27.14 19.44 -20.70
CA PRO A 410 -28.11 18.39 -20.40
C PRO A 410 -29.58 18.76 -20.72
N GLU A 411 -29.89 20.05 -20.82
CA GLU A 411 -31.23 20.52 -21.20
C GLU A 411 -31.50 20.41 -22.71
N GLU A 412 -30.46 20.32 -23.53
CA GLU A 412 -30.60 20.19 -24.98
C GLU A 412 -30.82 18.74 -25.38
N TRP A 413 -29.94 17.83 -24.96
CA TRP A 413 -30.01 16.40 -25.27
C TRP A 413 -30.08 15.60 -23.97
N ASP A 414 -31.00 14.63 -23.93
CA ASP A 414 -30.99 13.63 -22.86
C ASP A 414 -29.87 12.59 -23.08
N GLU A 415 -29.60 11.81 -22.04
CA GLU A 415 -28.53 10.83 -22.07
C GLU A 415 -28.73 9.76 -23.15
N ALA A 416 -29.98 9.32 -23.36
CA ALA A 416 -30.31 8.34 -24.38
C ALA A 416 -30.01 8.86 -25.79
N GLN A 417 -30.30 10.13 -26.05
CA GLN A 417 -29.97 10.79 -27.31
C GLN A 417 -28.45 10.91 -27.49
N MET A 418 -27.70 11.28 -26.44
CA MET A 418 -26.23 11.31 -26.50
C MET A 418 -25.63 9.93 -26.78
N GLN A 419 -26.12 8.89 -26.12
CA GLN A 419 -25.69 7.50 -26.35
C GLN A 419 -25.97 7.07 -27.80
N GLN A 420 -27.16 7.38 -28.33
CA GLN A 420 -27.51 7.06 -29.72
C GLN A 420 -26.59 7.78 -30.72
N VAL A 421 -26.22 9.04 -30.46
CA VAL A 421 -25.26 9.76 -31.30
C VAL A 421 -23.87 9.15 -31.20
N ALA A 422 -23.41 8.80 -30.00
CA ALA A 422 -22.14 8.13 -29.79
C ALA A 422 -22.06 6.79 -30.53
N GLU A 423 -23.13 5.99 -30.52
CA GLU A 423 -23.23 4.73 -31.29
C GLU A 423 -23.08 4.94 -32.79
N GLN A 424 -23.64 6.02 -33.34
CA GLN A 424 -23.57 6.33 -34.76
C GLN A 424 -22.21 6.89 -35.17
N GLN A 425 -21.57 7.69 -34.30
CA GLN A 425 -20.31 8.36 -34.60
C GLN A 425 -19.07 7.50 -34.31
N ALA A 426 -19.13 6.59 -33.34
CA ALA A 426 -17.99 5.76 -32.96
C ALA A 426 -17.37 4.94 -34.12
N PRO A 427 -18.14 4.31 -35.04
CA PRO A 427 -17.55 3.65 -36.20
C PRO A 427 -16.79 4.60 -37.11
N MET A 428 -17.29 5.83 -37.31
CA MET A 428 -16.61 6.84 -38.11
C MET A 428 -15.34 7.34 -37.44
N LEU A 429 -15.35 7.50 -36.11
CA LEU A 429 -14.15 7.84 -35.33
C LEU A 429 -13.06 6.78 -35.50
N LEU A 430 -13.41 5.50 -35.37
CA LEU A 430 -12.47 4.40 -35.60
C LEU A 430 -11.95 4.36 -37.04
N ALA A 431 -12.83 4.55 -38.04
CA ALA A 431 -12.43 4.63 -39.44
C ALA A 431 -11.44 5.79 -39.69
N ASN A 432 -11.67 6.94 -39.05
CA ASN A 432 -10.78 8.09 -39.11
C ASN A 432 -9.42 7.77 -38.45
N PHE A 433 -9.40 7.08 -37.32
CA PHE A 433 -8.14 6.64 -36.68
C PHE A 433 -7.34 5.67 -37.56
N VAL A 434 -8.02 4.74 -38.25
CA VAL A 434 -7.37 3.87 -39.23
C VAL A 434 -6.84 4.68 -40.41
N GLN A 435 -7.65 5.60 -40.95
CA GLN A 435 -7.26 6.45 -42.08
C GLN A 435 -6.06 7.36 -41.76
N GLN A 436 -5.99 7.88 -40.53
CA GLN A 436 -4.87 8.68 -40.04
C GLN A 436 -3.64 7.84 -39.66
N GLY A 437 -3.74 6.51 -39.72
CA GLY A 437 -2.67 5.60 -39.33
C GLY A 437 -2.45 5.51 -37.82
N LEU A 438 -3.41 5.97 -37.00
CA LEU A 438 -3.37 5.85 -35.54
C LEU A 438 -3.67 4.41 -35.07
N LEU A 439 -4.52 3.70 -35.82
CA LEU A 439 -4.84 2.29 -35.62
C LEU A 439 -4.55 1.47 -36.88
N MET A 440 -4.08 0.24 -36.72
CA MET A 440 -4.05 -0.77 -37.77
C MET A 440 -5.20 -1.74 -37.57
N GLU A 441 -6.03 -1.95 -38.59
CA GLU A 441 -7.03 -3.02 -38.55
C GLU A 441 -6.35 -4.39 -38.70
N THR A 442 -6.75 -5.33 -37.86
CA THR A 442 -6.31 -6.73 -37.90
C THR A 442 -7.52 -7.63 -38.21
N PRO A 443 -7.32 -8.92 -38.53
CA PRO A 443 -8.44 -9.84 -38.75
C PRO A 443 -9.41 -9.93 -37.55
N SER A 444 -8.91 -9.79 -36.33
CA SER A 444 -9.68 -9.92 -35.08
C SER A 444 -10.06 -8.58 -34.44
N GLY A 445 -9.44 -7.46 -34.83
CA GLY A 445 -9.50 -6.25 -34.04
C GLY A 445 -8.73 -5.07 -34.60
N TYR A 446 -8.14 -4.32 -33.68
CA TYR A 446 -7.27 -3.17 -33.94
C TYR A 446 -5.98 -3.32 -33.16
N LYS A 447 -4.91 -2.75 -33.71
CA LYS A 447 -3.60 -2.70 -33.08
C LYS A 447 -3.01 -1.30 -33.22
N ALA A 448 -2.41 -0.81 -32.14
CA ALA A 448 -1.57 0.38 -32.15
C ALA A 448 -0.18 0.00 -31.65
N ARG A 449 0.87 0.44 -32.35
CA ARG A 449 2.25 0.31 -31.90
C ARG A 449 2.96 1.65 -32.01
N PHE A 450 3.47 2.15 -30.90
CA PHE A 450 4.20 3.39 -30.82
C PHE A 450 5.65 3.12 -30.40
N ASN A 451 6.58 3.83 -31.02
CA ASN A 451 7.98 3.85 -30.62
C ASN A 451 8.48 5.29 -30.68
N LEU A 452 9.16 5.74 -29.62
CA LEU A 452 9.92 6.97 -29.54
C LEU A 452 11.35 6.60 -29.20
N THR A 453 12.29 6.98 -30.05
CA THR A 453 13.73 6.85 -29.80
C THR A 453 14.44 8.06 -30.36
N ASP A 454 15.34 8.67 -29.60
CA ASP A 454 16.16 9.81 -30.01
C ASP A 454 15.32 10.99 -30.60
N GLY A 455 14.18 11.29 -29.97
CA GLY A 455 13.27 12.36 -30.43
C GLY A 455 12.54 12.06 -31.74
N GLN A 456 12.57 10.82 -32.23
CA GLN A 456 11.85 10.38 -33.42
C GLN A 456 10.73 9.42 -33.05
N ALA A 457 9.49 9.80 -33.35
CA ALA A 457 8.32 8.97 -33.11
C ALA A 457 7.91 8.20 -34.37
N VAL A 458 7.56 6.94 -34.18
CA VAL A 458 6.98 6.06 -35.19
C VAL A 458 5.69 5.48 -34.62
N LEU A 459 4.59 5.67 -35.35
CA LEU A 459 3.29 5.09 -35.04
C LEU A 459 2.90 4.13 -36.15
N ASN A 460 2.68 2.87 -35.81
CA ASN A 460 2.28 1.82 -36.75
C ASN A 460 3.24 1.68 -37.95
N GLY A 461 4.54 1.90 -37.72
CA GLY A 461 5.58 1.85 -38.75
C GLY A 461 5.74 3.14 -39.57
N ASN A 462 4.91 4.15 -39.34
CA ASN A 462 4.98 5.44 -40.04
C ASN A 462 5.59 6.52 -39.13
N PRO A 463 6.50 7.37 -39.64
CA PRO A 463 6.99 8.53 -38.89
C PRO A 463 5.83 9.43 -38.46
N MET A 464 5.79 9.79 -37.18
CA MET A 464 4.79 10.68 -36.60
C MET A 464 5.46 12.01 -36.23
N PRO A 465 4.98 13.16 -36.73
CA PRO A 465 5.49 14.45 -36.31
C PRO A 465 5.16 14.68 -34.83
N LEU A 466 6.15 15.08 -34.05
CA LEU A 466 5.98 15.44 -32.64
C LEU A 466 5.64 16.93 -32.51
N PRO A 467 4.83 17.33 -31.53
CA PRO A 467 4.61 18.74 -31.20
C PRO A 467 5.87 19.28 -30.51
N ILE A 468 6.71 19.97 -31.28
CA ILE A 468 7.97 20.59 -30.80
C ILE A 468 7.72 22.01 -30.28
#